data_AF-A0A179ID85-F1
#
_entry.id   AF-A0A179ID85-F1
#
_cell.length_a   1.000
_cell.length_b   1.000
_cell.length_c   1.000
_cell.angle_alpha   90.00
_cell.angle_beta   90.00
_cell.angle_gamma   90.00
#
_symmetry.space_group_name_H-M   'P 1'
#
loop_
_entity.id
_entity.type
_entity.pdbx_description
1 polymer ?
#
loop_
_entity_poly.entity_id
_entity_poly.type
_entity_poly.pdbx_seq_one_letter_code
_entity_poly.pdbx_strand_id
1 'polypeptide(L)'
;MSPDTIARSSLSFLLAGIVNTTTTTFWVFMRLFTDPQLLVSAREEINAALVAGEARNGRDTLSITLVRDRCAILSAVFREGLRVGSENLSVRPFKEDTMLVKKQFLQNGAVVQISGGAIHSDRSIWGDDVDEFNSSRFLGAKARAGRFQPAAFRRFGGGKTPCPSRHFAINEVLLLTAMIILAFDLESRRRPGLCTLQR
;
A
#
# COMPACT_ATOMS: atom_id res chain seq x y z
N MET A 1 -32.08 0.98 14.64
CA MET A 1 -31.30 -0.19 14.19
C MET A 1 -31.36 -1.21 15.32
N SER A 2 -31.68 -2.49 15.06
CA SER A 2 -31.77 -3.48 16.15
C SER A 2 -30.37 -3.81 16.69
N PRO A 3 -30.24 -4.31 17.94
CA PRO A 3 -28.95 -4.76 18.46
C PRO A 3 -28.24 -5.78 17.56
N ASP A 4 -28.98 -6.70 16.95
CA ASP A 4 -28.45 -7.70 16.00
C ASP A 4 -27.86 -7.03 14.74
N THR A 5 -28.56 -6.04 14.17
CA THR A 5 -28.05 -5.30 13.01
C THR A 5 -26.80 -4.48 13.36
N ILE A 6 -26.73 -3.91 14.56
CA ILE A 6 -25.53 -3.21 15.04
C ILE A 6 -24.36 -4.19 15.13
N ALA A 7 -24.57 -5.37 15.74
CA ALA A 7 -23.52 -6.38 15.87
C ALA A 7 -22.97 -6.86 14.51
N ARG A 8 -23.86 -7.15 13.56
CA ARG A 8 -23.47 -7.56 12.19
C ARG A 8 -22.70 -6.47 11.44
N SER A 9 -23.14 -5.22 11.57
CA SER A 9 -22.49 -4.08 10.94
C SER A 9 -21.10 -3.85 11.53
N SER A 10 -20.97 -3.91 12.86
CA SER A 10 -19.69 -3.79 13.56
C SER A 10 -18.70 -4.88 13.14
N LEU A 11 -19.14 -6.14 13.02
CA LEU A 11 -18.29 -7.23 12.52
C LEU A 11 -17.79 -6.97 11.08
N SER A 12 -18.65 -6.43 10.23
CA SER A 12 -18.28 -6.07 8.86
C SER A 12 -17.23 -4.97 8.81
N PHE A 13 -17.34 -3.96 9.68
CA PHE A 13 -16.32 -2.91 9.81
C PHE A 13 -14.98 -3.43 10.36
N LEU A 14 -15.02 -4.34 11.34
CA LEU A 14 -13.80 -4.98 11.86
C LEU A 14 -13.07 -5.77 10.76
N LEU A 15 -13.80 -6.59 9.99
CA LEU A 15 -13.23 -7.31 8.87
C LEU A 15 -12.59 -6.36 7.85
N ALA A 16 -13.32 -5.32 7.46
CA ALA A 16 -12.85 -4.32 6.49
C ALA A 16 -11.61 -3.55 6.98
N GLY A 17 -11.52 -3.29 8.28
CA GLY A 17 -10.39 -2.60 8.90
C GLY A 17 -9.13 -3.45 9.04
N ILE A 18 -9.24 -4.78 9.13
CA ILE A 18 -8.12 -5.66 9.48
C ILE A 18 -7.55 -6.39 8.25
N VAL A 19 -8.39 -6.97 7.40
CA VAL A 19 -7.95 -7.98 6.41
C VAL A 19 -6.87 -7.44 5.45
N ASN A 20 -7.05 -6.21 4.96
CA ASN A 20 -6.13 -5.58 4.02
C ASN A 20 -4.89 -5.03 4.72
N THR A 21 -5.06 -4.39 5.89
CA THR A 21 -3.96 -3.83 6.67
C THR A 21 -2.99 -4.92 7.10
N THR A 22 -3.48 -6.03 7.68
CA THR A 22 -2.63 -7.14 8.12
C THR A 22 -1.82 -7.74 6.98
N THR A 23 -2.46 -8.00 5.84
CA THR A 23 -1.79 -8.54 4.64
C THR A 23 -0.73 -7.56 4.12
N THR A 24 -1.05 -6.27 4.10
CA THR A 24 -0.12 -5.22 3.64
C THR A 24 1.09 -5.13 4.58
N THR A 25 0.86 -5.09 5.89
CA THR A 25 1.92 -5.04 6.89
C THR A 25 2.85 -6.24 6.76
N PHE A 26 2.30 -7.45 6.59
CA PHE A 26 3.09 -8.66 6.36
C PHE A 26 4.04 -8.50 5.16
N TRP A 27 3.53 -8.04 4.01
CA TRP A 27 4.36 -7.86 2.82
C TRP A 27 5.43 -6.78 3.00
N VAL A 28 5.09 -5.66 3.64
CA VAL A 28 6.07 -4.60 3.96
C VAL A 28 7.18 -5.15 4.84
N PHE A 29 6.83 -5.89 5.90
CA PHE A 29 7.80 -6.49 6.81
C PHE A 29 8.68 -7.49 6.07
N MET A 30 8.08 -8.40 5.32
CA MET A 30 8.83 -9.38 4.53
C MET A 30 9.84 -8.71 3.59
N ARG A 31 9.49 -7.59 2.95
CA ARG A 31 10.40 -6.88 2.03
C ARG A 31 11.51 -6.14 2.75
N LEU A 32 11.24 -5.54 3.91
CA LEU A 32 12.26 -4.84 4.70
C LEU A 32 13.22 -5.83 5.37
N PHE A 33 12.72 -6.83 6.08
CA PHE A 33 13.55 -7.72 6.91
C PHE A 33 14.29 -8.83 6.13
N THR A 34 14.05 -8.95 4.82
CA THR A 34 14.81 -9.88 3.95
C THR A 34 15.96 -9.21 3.19
N ASP A 35 15.99 -7.87 3.18
CA ASP A 35 17.02 -7.03 2.56
C ASP A 35 17.71 -6.16 3.64
N PRO A 36 18.89 -6.60 4.14
CA PRO A 36 19.60 -5.88 5.19
C PRO A 36 19.98 -4.44 4.83
N GLN A 37 20.29 -4.16 3.55
CA GLN A 37 20.68 -2.82 3.13
C GLN A 37 19.46 -1.89 3.15
N LEU A 38 18.33 -2.36 2.63
CA LEU A 38 17.07 -1.63 2.67
C LEU A 38 16.60 -1.37 4.10
N LEU A 39 16.75 -2.35 5.00
CA LEU A 39 16.39 -2.20 6.42
C LEU A 39 17.24 -1.14 7.11
N VAL A 40 18.56 -1.12 6.87
CA VAL A 40 19.46 -0.09 7.43
C VAL A 40 19.03 1.30 6.98
N SER A 41 18.81 1.51 5.68
CA SER A 41 18.40 2.83 5.18
C SER A 41 17.01 3.25 5.67
N ALA A 42 16.05 2.31 5.78
CA ALA A 42 14.75 2.62 6.39
C ALA A 42 14.87 2.99 7.88
N ARG A 43 15.73 2.29 8.62
CA ARG A 43 16.01 2.55 10.03
C ARG A 43 16.64 3.94 10.23
N GLU A 44 17.53 4.37 9.35
CA GLU A 44 18.10 5.73 9.35
C GLU A 44 17.02 6.81 9.20
N GLU A 45 16.11 6.66 8.24
CA GLU A 45 14.99 7.60 8.05
C GLU A 45 14.09 7.67 9.29
N ILE A 46 13.77 6.52 9.88
CA ILE A 46 12.90 6.42 11.06
C ILE A 46 13.57 7.04 12.28
N ASN A 47 14.86 6.80 12.50
CA ASN A 47 15.63 7.42 13.59
C ASN A 47 15.68 8.96 13.44
N ALA A 48 15.87 9.47 12.22
CA ALA A 48 15.83 10.91 11.98
C ALA A 48 14.43 11.50 12.25
N ALA A 49 13.36 10.75 11.95
CA ALA A 49 11.99 11.15 12.27
C ALA A 49 11.71 11.10 13.78
N LEU A 50 12.28 10.13 14.50
CA LEU A 50 12.19 10.02 15.96
C LEU A 50 12.87 11.22 16.64
N VAL A 51 14.13 11.52 16.32
CA VAL A 51 14.87 12.67 16.89
C VAL A 51 14.10 13.98 16.66
N ALA A 52 13.54 14.17 15.47
CA ALA A 52 12.75 15.36 15.17
C ALA A 52 11.38 15.38 15.89
N GLY A 53 10.81 14.21 16.19
CA GLY A 53 9.59 14.08 16.98
C GLY A 53 9.85 14.39 18.45
N GLU A 54 10.97 13.91 18.98
CA GLU A 54 11.39 14.16 20.36
C GLU A 54 11.64 15.64 20.64
N ALA A 55 12.33 16.31 19.71
CA ALA A 55 12.56 17.75 19.79
C ALA A 55 11.27 18.59 19.81
N ARG A 56 10.15 18.05 19.27
CA ARG A 56 8.87 18.78 19.16
C ARG A 56 7.87 18.44 20.25
N ASN A 57 7.83 17.18 20.68
CA ASN A 57 6.70 16.65 21.46
C ASN A 57 7.14 15.93 22.75
N GLY A 58 8.44 15.82 23.03
CA GLY A 58 8.98 15.14 24.21
C GLY A 58 9.57 13.76 23.90
N ARG A 59 10.27 13.19 24.88
CA ARG A 59 11.02 11.92 24.75
C ARG A 59 10.18 10.79 24.17
N ASP A 60 10.84 9.90 23.44
CA ASP A 60 10.25 8.67 22.87
C ASP A 60 9.03 8.92 21.96
N THR A 61 8.93 10.12 21.36
CA THR A 61 7.78 10.50 20.55
C THR A 61 8.07 10.39 19.06
N LEU A 62 7.44 9.40 18.40
CA LEU A 62 7.41 9.29 16.95
C LEU A 62 6.14 9.92 16.37
N SER A 63 6.30 10.95 15.52
CA SER A 63 5.16 11.61 14.86
C SER A 63 4.84 10.96 13.52
N ILE A 64 3.59 10.55 13.31
CA ILE A 64 3.11 10.06 12.01
C ILE A 64 3.37 11.05 10.87
N THR A 65 3.22 12.35 11.12
CA THR A 65 3.47 13.39 10.11
C THR A 65 4.94 13.37 9.70
N LEU A 66 5.86 13.27 10.67
CA LEU A 66 7.30 13.16 10.36
C LEU A 66 7.64 11.86 9.64
N VAL A 67 7.05 10.73 10.03
CA VAL A 67 7.23 9.45 9.33
C VAL A 67 6.78 9.57 7.87
N ARG A 68 5.63 10.17 7.60
CA ARG A 68 5.13 10.37 6.23
C ARG A 68 5.99 11.31 5.40
N ASP A 69 6.49 12.39 6.02
CA ASP A 69 7.21 13.44 5.31
C ASP A 69 8.69 13.12 5.11
N ARG A 70 9.27 12.29 5.99
CA ARG A 70 10.73 12.05 6.05
C ARG A 70 11.14 10.60 5.80
N CYS A 71 10.24 9.63 5.92
CA CYS A 71 10.54 8.23 5.63
C CYS A 71 10.12 7.86 4.20
N ALA A 72 10.89 8.34 3.21
CA ALA A 72 10.60 8.14 1.81
C ALA A 72 10.76 6.67 1.40
N ILE A 73 11.80 5.98 1.89
CA ILE A 73 12.04 4.55 1.64
C ILE A 73 10.90 3.73 2.21
N LEU A 74 10.53 3.96 3.48
CA LEU A 74 9.41 3.24 4.09
C LEU A 74 8.10 3.46 3.30
N SER A 75 7.85 4.71 2.89
CA SER A 75 6.70 5.04 2.04
C SER A 75 6.76 4.36 0.67
N ALA A 76 7.93 4.26 0.07
CA ALA A 76 8.13 3.63 -1.23
C ALA A 76 7.95 2.10 -1.17
N VAL A 77 8.46 1.46 -0.12
CA VAL A 77 8.26 0.03 0.14
C VAL A 77 6.79 -0.29 0.37
N PHE A 78 6.09 0.49 1.20
CA PHE A 78 4.63 0.39 1.34
C PHE A 78 3.94 0.58 -0.01
N ARG A 79 4.35 1.61 -0.76
CA ARG A 79 3.84 1.94 -2.09
C ARG A 79 4.25 0.98 -3.18
N GLU A 80 5.17 0.06 -2.99
CA GLU A 80 5.45 -1.04 -3.93
C GLU A 80 4.78 -2.35 -3.46
N GLY A 81 4.68 -2.53 -2.15
CA GLY A 81 4.03 -3.66 -1.47
C GLY A 81 2.62 -3.93 -1.98
N LEU A 82 1.69 -3.00 -1.86
CA LEU A 82 0.33 -3.23 -2.39
C LEU A 82 0.18 -3.27 -3.95
N ARG A 83 1.25 -3.29 -4.77
CA ARG A 83 1.21 -3.11 -6.25
C ARG A 83 1.46 -4.49 -6.78
N VAL A 84 2.53 -5.07 -6.26
CA VAL A 84 2.83 -6.48 -6.38
C VAL A 84 1.86 -7.35 -5.57
N GLY A 85 1.45 -6.90 -4.37
CA GLY A 85 0.77 -7.76 -3.39
C GLY A 85 -0.71 -7.47 -3.12
N SER A 86 -1.36 -6.54 -3.83
CA SER A 86 -2.79 -6.29 -3.65
C SER A 86 -3.53 -6.37 -4.98
N GLU A 87 -4.44 -7.32 -5.04
CA GLU A 87 -5.48 -7.36 -6.05
C GLU A 87 -6.66 -6.51 -5.58
N ASN A 88 -7.16 -5.63 -6.44
CA ASN A 88 -8.44 -4.98 -6.20
C ASN A 88 -9.30 -4.95 -7.45
N LEU A 89 -10.60 -4.83 -7.22
CA LEU A 89 -11.60 -4.81 -8.26
C LEU A 89 -12.58 -3.67 -7.98
N SER A 90 -12.60 -2.67 -8.86
CA SER A 90 -13.64 -1.64 -8.83
C SER A 90 -14.81 -2.10 -9.70
N VAL A 91 -15.97 -2.31 -9.11
CA VAL A 91 -17.18 -2.79 -9.82
C VAL A 91 -18.19 -1.65 -9.93
N ARG A 92 -18.72 -1.44 -11.13
CA ARG A 92 -19.77 -0.44 -11.39
C ARG A 92 -20.92 -1.03 -12.20
N PRO A 93 -22.11 -1.20 -11.58
CA PRO A 93 -23.32 -1.52 -12.32
C PRO A 93 -23.89 -0.28 -13.01
N PHE A 94 -24.42 -0.46 -14.21
CA PHE A 94 -25.11 0.56 -14.99
C PHE A 94 -26.62 0.31 -14.93
N LYS A 95 -27.39 1.35 -14.61
CA LYS A 95 -28.85 1.29 -14.39
C LYS A 95 -29.67 1.81 -15.57
N GLU A 96 -28.99 2.22 -16.63
CA GLU A 96 -29.56 2.76 -17.85
C GLU A 96 -28.57 2.53 -19.00
N ASP A 97 -29.09 2.50 -20.22
CA ASP A 97 -28.28 2.43 -21.43
C ASP A 97 -27.31 3.63 -21.47
N THR A 98 -26.01 3.34 -21.55
CA THR A 98 -24.96 4.36 -21.41
C THR A 98 -23.95 4.25 -22.54
N MET A 99 -23.69 5.38 -23.22
CA MET A 99 -22.62 5.49 -24.21
C MET A 99 -21.35 6.05 -23.57
N LEU A 100 -20.25 5.30 -23.62
CA LEU A 100 -18.94 5.77 -23.17
C LEU A 100 -18.25 6.65 -24.23
N VAL A 101 -17.25 7.44 -23.80
CA VAL A 101 -16.51 8.42 -24.62
C VAL A 101 -15.98 7.87 -25.94
N LYS A 102 -15.62 6.57 -25.99
CA LYS A 102 -15.12 5.90 -27.21
C LYS A 102 -16.21 5.15 -28.00
N LYS A 103 -17.46 5.61 -27.93
CA LYS A 103 -18.64 4.97 -28.57
C LYS A 103 -18.84 3.51 -28.17
N GLN A 104 -18.42 3.15 -26.95
CA GLN A 104 -18.70 1.83 -26.39
C GLN A 104 -20.06 1.89 -25.70
N PHE A 105 -21.02 1.13 -26.22
CA PHE A 105 -22.37 1.06 -25.67
C PHE A 105 -22.42 0.04 -24.53
N LEU A 106 -22.97 0.47 -23.40
CA LEU A 106 -23.29 -0.37 -22.26
C LEU A 106 -24.81 -0.41 -22.12
N GLN A 107 -25.38 -1.60 -22.25
CA GLN A 107 -26.80 -1.82 -21.99
C GLN A 107 -27.13 -1.65 -20.50
N ASN A 108 -28.38 -1.30 -20.21
CA ASN A 108 -28.93 -1.34 -18.86
C ASN A 108 -28.68 -2.74 -18.23
N GLY A 109 -28.21 -2.74 -16.99
CA GLY A 109 -27.83 -3.96 -16.27
C GLY A 109 -26.38 -4.42 -16.53
N ALA A 110 -25.65 -3.78 -17.44
CA ALA A 110 -24.23 -4.07 -17.62
C ALA A 110 -23.41 -3.78 -16.35
N VAL A 111 -22.37 -4.58 -16.12
CA VAL A 111 -21.42 -4.40 -15.01
C VAL A 111 -20.03 -4.20 -15.60
N VAL A 112 -19.44 -3.03 -15.32
CA VAL A 112 -18.04 -2.78 -15.65
C VAL A 112 -17.19 -3.08 -14.43
N GLN A 113 -16.16 -3.90 -14.64
CA GLN A 113 -15.17 -4.21 -13.63
C GLN A 113 -13.82 -3.65 -14.07
N ILE A 114 -13.08 -3.09 -13.12
CA ILE A 114 -11.73 -2.63 -13.38
C ILE A 114 -10.76 -3.27 -12.40
N SER A 115 -9.90 -4.13 -12.93
CA SER A 115 -8.87 -4.85 -12.18
C SER A 115 -7.69 -3.93 -11.91
N GLY A 116 -7.37 -3.72 -10.63
CA GLY A 116 -6.15 -3.07 -10.20
C GLY A 116 -4.92 -3.91 -10.49
N GLY A 117 -4.97 -5.24 -10.29
CA GLY A 117 -3.85 -6.13 -10.55
C GLY A 117 -3.43 -6.15 -12.02
N ALA A 118 -4.38 -6.16 -12.95
CA ALA A 118 -4.09 -6.04 -14.37
C ALA A 118 -3.37 -4.72 -14.70
N ILE A 119 -3.80 -3.61 -14.08
CA ILE A 119 -3.15 -2.30 -14.24
C ILE A 119 -1.77 -2.28 -13.57
N HIS A 120 -1.63 -2.92 -12.40
CA HIS A 120 -0.38 -2.99 -11.63
C HIS A 120 0.67 -3.89 -12.27
N SER A 121 0.25 -4.83 -13.10
CA SER A 121 1.11 -5.77 -13.85
C SER A 121 1.35 -5.33 -15.30
N ASP A 122 0.81 -4.19 -15.72
CA ASP A 122 0.98 -3.69 -17.08
C ASP A 122 2.38 -3.09 -17.28
N ARG A 123 3.21 -3.81 -18.04
CA ARG A 123 4.57 -3.40 -18.42
C ARG A 123 4.63 -2.04 -19.12
N SER A 124 3.61 -1.69 -19.90
CA SER A 124 3.57 -0.39 -20.59
C SER A 124 3.42 0.79 -19.63
N ILE A 125 2.88 0.53 -18.43
CA ILE A 125 2.71 1.52 -17.36
C ILE A 125 3.90 1.50 -16.40
N TRP A 126 4.31 0.31 -15.94
CA TRP A 126 5.25 0.17 -14.84
C TRP A 126 6.70 -0.07 -15.28
N GLY A 127 6.94 -0.32 -16.56
CA GLY A 127 8.24 -0.62 -17.12
C GLY A 127 8.57 -2.11 -17.13
N ASP A 128 9.75 -2.46 -17.66
CA ASP A 128 10.17 -3.85 -17.81
C ASP A 128 10.40 -4.59 -16.48
N ASP A 129 10.65 -3.85 -15.40
CA ASP A 129 10.80 -4.38 -14.03
C ASP A 129 9.44 -4.54 -13.31
N VAL A 130 8.32 -4.59 -14.03
CA VAL A 130 6.96 -4.65 -13.46
C VAL A 130 6.73 -5.88 -12.58
N ASP A 131 7.33 -7.01 -12.95
CA ASP A 131 7.19 -8.28 -12.23
C ASP A 131 8.12 -8.34 -11.00
N GLU A 132 9.04 -7.38 -10.87
CA GLU A 132 9.97 -7.28 -9.76
C GLU A 132 9.46 -6.34 -8.67
N PHE A 133 9.81 -6.66 -7.42
CA PHE A 133 9.63 -5.73 -6.32
C PHE A 133 10.76 -4.70 -6.32
N ASN A 134 10.46 -3.47 -6.70
CA ASN A 134 11.43 -2.38 -6.73
C ASN A 134 11.15 -1.37 -5.59
N SER A 135 11.92 -1.47 -4.49
CA SER A 135 11.80 -0.59 -3.32
C SER A 135 12.05 0.89 -3.64
N SER A 136 12.73 1.17 -4.75
CA SER A 136 13.03 2.53 -5.22
C SER A 136 12.01 3.10 -6.22
N ARG A 137 11.00 2.32 -6.63
CA ARG A 137 10.04 2.71 -7.70
C ARG A 137 9.34 4.04 -7.41
N PHE A 138 9.05 4.30 -6.14
CA PHE A 138 8.37 5.51 -5.67
C PHE A 138 9.31 6.56 -5.06
N LEU A 139 10.63 6.42 -5.27
CA LEU A 139 11.65 7.36 -4.79
C LEU A 139 12.12 8.36 -5.87
N GLY A 140 12.51 9.54 -5.42
CA GLY A 140 13.27 10.53 -6.18
C GLY A 140 12.57 11.08 -7.44
N ALA A 141 13.39 11.58 -8.37
CA ALA A 141 12.92 12.13 -9.65
C ALA A 141 12.20 11.08 -10.51
N LYS A 142 12.51 9.78 -10.37
CA LYS A 142 11.83 8.69 -11.11
C LYS A 142 10.34 8.59 -10.79
N ALA A 143 9.93 8.83 -9.53
CA ALA A 143 8.52 8.90 -9.13
C ALA A 143 7.82 10.21 -9.59
N ARG A 144 8.59 11.27 -9.82
CA ARG A 144 8.10 12.60 -10.22
C ARG A 144 8.10 12.83 -11.74
N ALA A 145 8.90 12.07 -12.48
CA ALA A 145 9.10 12.21 -13.93
C ALA A 145 7.96 11.62 -14.79
N GLY A 146 6.75 11.46 -14.23
CA GLY A 146 5.56 11.10 -15.01
C GLY A 146 5.62 9.73 -15.70
N ARG A 147 6.49 8.80 -15.27
CA ARG A 147 6.65 7.49 -15.92
C ARG A 147 5.40 6.61 -15.85
N PHE A 148 4.55 6.78 -14.83
CA PHE A 148 3.25 6.13 -14.75
C PHE A 148 2.17 7.14 -14.36
N GLN A 149 0.99 7.01 -14.98
CA GLN A 149 -0.14 7.89 -14.66
C GLN A 149 -0.54 7.70 -13.18
N PRO A 150 -0.78 8.77 -12.39
CA PRO A 150 -1.20 8.65 -11.00
C PRO A 150 -2.44 7.76 -10.81
N ALA A 151 -3.34 7.76 -11.79
CA ALA A 151 -4.54 6.93 -11.82
C ALA A 151 -4.25 5.43 -11.99
N ALA A 152 -3.06 5.04 -12.44
CA ALA A 152 -2.66 3.64 -12.54
C ALA A 152 -2.38 3.02 -11.17
N PHE A 153 -2.02 3.83 -10.17
CA PHE A 153 -1.83 3.36 -8.81
C PHE A 153 -3.17 3.19 -8.06
N ARG A 154 -3.89 2.12 -8.39
CA ARG A 154 -5.18 1.79 -7.80
C ARG A 154 -5.08 0.77 -6.69
N ARG A 155 -4.88 1.19 -5.44
CA ARG A 155 -4.95 0.28 -4.27
C ARG A 155 -6.16 0.53 -3.41
N PHE A 156 -6.50 1.79 -3.22
CA PHE A 156 -7.65 2.21 -2.44
C PHE A 156 -8.87 2.48 -3.31
N GLY A 157 -9.03 1.76 -4.43
CA GLY A 157 -10.03 2.07 -5.45
C GLY A 157 -9.68 3.32 -6.27
N GLY A 158 -10.70 4.01 -6.80
CA GLY A 158 -10.52 5.21 -7.60
C GLY A 158 -11.84 5.89 -7.96
N GLY A 159 -11.74 7.07 -8.57
CA GLY A 159 -12.91 7.86 -8.97
C GLY A 159 -13.79 8.23 -7.77
N LYS A 160 -15.09 7.92 -7.85
CA LYS A 160 -16.08 8.25 -6.81
C LYS A 160 -16.16 7.22 -5.67
N THR A 161 -15.42 6.11 -5.74
CA THR A 161 -15.48 5.02 -4.76
C THR A 161 -14.10 4.68 -4.17
N PRO A 162 -13.37 5.66 -3.60
CA PRO A 162 -12.14 5.36 -2.88
C PRO A 162 -12.42 4.74 -1.51
N CYS A 163 -11.48 3.95 -0.98
CA CYS A 163 -11.53 3.48 0.40
C CYS A 163 -11.60 4.68 1.36
N PRO A 164 -12.62 4.77 2.22
CA PRO A 164 -12.80 5.91 3.13
C PRO A 164 -11.67 5.97 4.16
N SER A 165 -11.19 4.81 4.64
CA SER A 165 -10.17 4.70 5.68
C SER A 165 -8.73 4.67 5.15
N ARG A 166 -8.49 4.99 3.87
CA ARG A 166 -7.15 4.86 3.25
C ARG A 166 -6.05 5.61 3.99
N HIS A 167 -6.33 6.82 4.47
CA HIS A 167 -5.34 7.63 5.19
C HIS A 167 -5.01 7.03 6.56
N PHE A 168 -6.01 6.47 7.23
CA PHE A 168 -5.81 5.75 8.48
C PHE A 168 -4.97 4.49 8.25
N ALA A 169 -5.32 3.67 7.25
CA ALA A 169 -4.56 2.46 6.92
C ALA A 169 -3.09 2.76 6.55
N ILE A 170 -2.85 3.82 5.77
CA ILE A 170 -1.47 4.27 5.47
C ILE A 170 -0.74 4.61 6.76
N ASN A 171 -1.35 5.41 7.63
CA ASN A 171 -0.72 5.82 8.88
C ASN A 171 -0.44 4.63 9.79
N GLU A 172 -1.41 3.72 9.92
CA GLU A 172 -1.34 2.51 10.74
C GLU A 172 -0.18 1.61 10.31
N VAL A 173 -0.10 1.28 9.02
CA VAL A 173 0.99 0.42 8.51
C VAL A 173 2.35 1.09 8.66
N LEU A 174 2.48 2.37 8.31
CA LEU A 174 3.76 3.09 8.42
C LEU A 174 4.24 3.19 9.87
N LEU A 175 3.36 3.58 10.80
CA LEU A 175 3.71 3.67 12.22
C LEU A 175 4.05 2.31 12.81
N LEU A 176 3.22 1.29 12.57
CA LEU A 176 3.46 -0.06 13.08
C LEU A 176 4.81 -0.59 12.59
N THR A 177 5.12 -0.41 11.30
CA THR A 177 6.41 -0.79 10.74
C THR A 177 7.55 -0.04 11.40
N ALA A 178 7.43 1.28 11.53
CA ALA A 178 8.47 2.11 12.13
C ALA A 178 8.74 1.73 13.59
N MET A 179 7.69 1.49 14.38
CA MET A 179 7.80 1.04 15.77
C MET A 179 8.46 -0.33 15.88
N ILE A 180 8.11 -1.29 15.01
CA ILE A 180 8.74 -2.61 15.02
C ILE A 180 10.22 -2.52 14.66
N ILE A 181 10.59 -1.70 13.68
CA ILE A 181 12.00 -1.47 13.35
C ILE A 181 12.72 -0.88 14.57
N LEU A 182 12.18 0.17 15.20
CA LEU A 182 12.82 0.80 16.38
C LEU A 182 12.95 -0.15 17.57
N ALA A 183 11.94 -0.99 17.82
CA ALA A 183 11.88 -1.82 19.02
C ALA A 183 12.62 -3.16 18.90
N PHE A 184 12.84 -3.66 17.68
CA PHE A 184 13.37 -5.00 17.46
C PHE A 184 14.43 -5.05 16.35
N ASP A 185 15.42 -5.91 16.55
CA ASP A 185 16.29 -6.40 15.50
C ASP A 185 15.78 -7.78 15.06
N LEU A 186 14.97 -7.77 13.99
CA LEU A 186 14.44 -9.00 13.40
C LEU A 186 15.37 -9.47 12.29
N GLU A 187 15.82 -10.72 12.40
CA GLU A 187 16.61 -11.36 11.37
C GLU A 187 15.77 -12.42 10.64
N SER A 188 15.75 -12.36 9.32
CA SER A 188 15.26 -13.49 8.53
C SER A 188 16.19 -14.67 8.74
N ARG A 189 15.71 -15.73 9.40
CA ARG A 189 16.44 -16.99 9.51
C ARG A 189 16.50 -17.66 8.13
N ARG A 190 17.42 -17.22 7.28
CA ARG A 190 17.72 -17.88 6.00
C ARG A 190 18.21 -19.30 6.33
N ARG A 191 17.34 -20.30 6.20
CA ARG A 191 17.80 -21.68 6.04
C ARG A 191 18.38 -21.78 4.63
N PRO A 192 19.66 -22.15 4.45
CA PRO A 192 20.18 -22.45 3.11
C PRO A 192 19.25 -23.48 2.44
N GLY A 193 18.67 -23.14 1.29
CA GLY A 193 17.89 -24.07 0.46
C GLY A 193 16.35 -23.98 0.52
N LEU A 194 15.73 -23.12 1.34
CA LEU A 194 14.26 -23.09 1.47
C LEU A 194 13.55 -21.88 0.85
N CYS A 195 14.28 -20.85 0.42
CA CYS A 195 13.66 -19.68 -0.19
C CYS A 195 14.59 -19.06 -1.25
N THR A 196 14.86 -19.82 -2.30
CA THR A 196 15.12 -19.19 -3.61
C THR A 196 13.76 -18.79 -4.15
N LEU A 197 13.43 -17.49 -4.09
CA LEU A 197 12.49 -16.93 -5.06
C LEU A 197 13.11 -17.25 -6.42
N GLN A 198 12.60 -18.31 -7.06
CA GLN A 198 12.99 -18.63 -8.42
C GLN A 198 12.56 -17.45 -9.29
N ARG A 199 13.52 -17.00 -10.09
CA ARG A 199 13.47 -15.83 -10.96
C ARG A 199 12.31 -15.89 -11.93
#